data_AF-A0A1D6LVV1-F1
#
_entry.id   AF-A0A1D6LVV1-F1
#
_cell.length_a   1.000
_cell.length_b   1.000
_cell.length_c   1.000
_cell.angle_alpha   90.00
_cell.angle_beta   90.00
_cell.angle_gamma   90.00
#
_symmetry.space_group_name_H-M   'P 1'
#
loop_
_entity.id
_entity.type
_entity.pdbx_description
1 polymer ?
#
loop_
_entity_poly.entity_id
_entity_poly.type
_entity_poly.pdbx_seq_one_letter_code
_entity_poly.pdbx_strand_id
1 'polypeptide(L)'
;MLLSCFIRLFEINPEGKVPIVKLEEKWIGDSDVITQALEEKYPEPPLATPPEKASVGSKIFSTFIGFLKSKDPSDGTEEALLNELTSFDSYLKDNVSGLVAIVMLHEWFMIVQLFCMSCSISIISAAPFYLSYLHRCSDSCALLHGLFHV
;
A
#
# COMPACT_ATOMS: atom_id res chain seq x y z
N MET A 1 -10.90 -29.49 -1.98
CA MET A 1 -11.39 -28.22 -1.39
C MET A 1 -10.82 -26.98 -2.08
N LEU A 2 -9.51 -26.87 -2.35
CA LEU A 2 -8.93 -25.73 -3.08
C LEU A 2 -9.50 -25.55 -4.49
N LEU A 3 -9.62 -26.62 -5.28
CA LEU A 3 -10.14 -26.56 -6.65
C LEU A 3 -11.61 -26.10 -6.73
N SER A 4 -12.45 -26.48 -5.75
CA SER A 4 -13.85 -26.03 -5.66
C SER A 4 -14.00 -24.58 -5.22
N CYS A 5 -13.02 -24.01 -4.51
CA CYS A 5 -13.02 -22.58 -4.15
C CYS A 5 -12.58 -21.70 -5.33
N PHE A 6 -11.61 -22.16 -6.14
CA PHE A 6 -11.18 -21.41 -7.33
C PHE A 6 -12.28 -21.31 -8.40
N ILE A 7 -13.05 -22.37 -8.63
CA ILE A 7 -14.16 -22.33 -9.60
C ILE A 7 -15.20 -21.27 -9.20
N ARG A 8 -15.55 -21.18 -7.92
CA ARG A 8 -16.51 -20.17 -7.41
C ARG A 8 -16.00 -18.73 -7.50
N LEU A 9 -14.68 -18.50 -7.46
CA LEU A 9 -14.12 -17.16 -7.62
C LEU A 9 -14.30 -16.64 -9.05
N PHE A 10 -14.08 -17.48 -10.06
CA PHE A 10 -14.21 -17.05 -11.46
C PHE A 10 -15.67 -16.88 -11.90
N GLU A 11 -16.62 -17.52 -11.21
CA GLU A 11 -18.06 -17.27 -11.40
C GLU A 11 -18.45 -15.83 -11.00
N ILE A 12 -17.82 -15.27 -9.96
CA ILE A 12 -18.09 -13.91 -9.46
C ILE A 12 -17.12 -12.86 -10.02
N ASN A 13 -15.92 -13.28 -10.43
CA ASN A 13 -14.86 -12.43 -10.96
C ASN A 13 -14.20 -13.10 -12.18
N PRO A 14 -14.82 -12.99 -13.36
CA PRO A 14 -14.32 -13.64 -14.58
C PRO A 14 -12.93 -13.16 -15.00
N GLU A 15 -12.54 -11.93 -14.62
CA GLU A 15 -11.23 -11.37 -14.92
C GLU A 15 -10.11 -11.94 -14.06
N GLY A 16 -10.45 -12.58 -12.93
CA GLY A 16 -9.47 -13.12 -11.98
C GLY A 16 -8.61 -12.06 -11.28
N LYS A 17 -8.92 -10.77 -11.45
CA LYS A 17 -8.19 -9.66 -10.83
C LYS A 17 -8.61 -9.50 -9.37
N VAL A 18 -7.64 -9.29 -8.50
CA VAL A 18 -7.87 -9.03 -7.07
C VAL A 18 -7.24 -7.69 -6.70
N PRO A 19 -7.74 -6.98 -5.68
CA PRO A 19 -8.79 -7.37 -4.73
C PRO A 19 -10.22 -7.32 -5.31
N ILE A 20 -11.11 -8.13 -4.72
CA ILE A 20 -12.56 -8.04 -4.87
C ILE A 20 -13.20 -8.09 -3.48
N VAL A 21 -14.25 -7.32 -3.25
CA VAL A 21 -15.05 -7.33 -2.03
C VAL A 21 -16.52 -7.51 -2.36
N LYS A 22 -17.25 -8.20 -1.49
CA LYS A 22 -18.72 -8.17 -1.52
C LYS A 22 -19.19 -7.07 -0.58
N LEU A 23 -19.63 -5.95 -1.15
CA LEU A 23 -20.27 -4.89 -0.37
C LEU A 23 -21.78 -5.03 -0.55
N GLU A 24 -22.47 -5.36 0.55
CA GLU A 24 -23.88 -5.75 0.52
C GLU A 24 -24.09 -6.99 -0.37
N GLU A 25 -24.79 -6.82 -1.49
CA GLU A 25 -25.07 -7.88 -2.46
C GLU A 25 -24.32 -7.71 -3.77
N LYS A 26 -23.43 -6.71 -3.87
CA LYS A 26 -22.65 -6.44 -5.07
C LYS A 26 -21.18 -6.79 -4.88
N TRP A 27 -20.64 -7.55 -5.83
CA TRP A 27 -19.20 -7.74 -5.95
C TRP A 27 -18.57 -6.53 -6.64
N ILE A 28 -17.57 -5.96 -6.00
CA ILE A 28 -16.82 -4.79 -6.47
C ILE A 28 -15.35 -5.21 -6.53
N GLY A 29 -14.72 -5.00 -7.68
CA GLY A 29 -13.27 -5.13 -7.86
C GLY A 29 -12.62 -3.76 -8.00
N ASP A 30 -11.29 -3.74 -8.13
CA ASP A 30 -10.45 -2.54 -8.18
C ASP A 30 -10.31 -1.86 -6.81
N SER A 31 -9.07 -1.72 -6.32
CA SER A 31 -8.81 -1.17 -4.98
C SER A 31 -9.29 0.27 -4.85
N ASP A 32 -9.20 1.08 -5.90
CA ASP A 32 -9.59 2.49 -5.83
C ASP A 32 -11.11 2.62 -5.75
N VAL A 33 -11.83 1.80 -6.54
CA VAL A 33 -13.30 1.73 -6.49
C VAL A 33 -13.79 1.17 -5.15
N ILE A 34 -13.10 0.15 -4.61
CA ILE A 34 -13.44 -0.46 -3.31
C ILE A 34 -13.30 0.56 -2.19
N THR A 35 -12.15 1.26 -2.12
CA THR A 35 -11.89 2.24 -1.06
C THR A 35 -12.87 3.42 -1.12
N GLN A 36 -13.20 3.90 -2.32
CA GLN A 36 -14.24 4.92 -2.48
C GLN A 36 -15.61 4.44 -2.00
N ALA A 37 -16.03 3.23 -2.40
CA ALA A 37 -17.32 2.68 -1.99
C ALA A 37 -17.41 2.46 -0.46
N LEU A 38 -16.29 2.15 0.18
CA LEU A 38 -16.20 2.04 1.64
C LEU A 38 -16.30 3.41 2.32
N GLU A 39 -15.60 4.43 1.82
CA GLU A 39 -15.68 5.80 2.36
C GLU A 39 -17.11 6.36 2.26
N GLU A 40 -17.79 6.13 1.14
CA GLU A 40 -19.19 6.56 0.94
C GLU A 40 -20.14 5.86 1.91
N LYS A 41 -19.92 4.58 2.20
CA LYS A 41 -20.78 3.78 3.07
C LYS A 41 -20.49 3.99 4.56
N TYR A 42 -19.22 4.21 4.91
CA TYR A 42 -18.73 4.35 6.27
C TYR A 42 -17.89 5.65 6.36
N PRO A 43 -18.54 6.82 6.34
CA PRO A 43 -17.84 8.10 6.26
C PRO A 43 -17.10 8.50 7.54
N GLU A 44 -17.31 7.77 8.65
CA GLU A 44 -16.73 8.10 9.96
C GLU A 44 -16.03 6.88 10.59
N PRO A 45 -14.75 7.01 10.99
CA PRO A 45 -13.87 8.17 10.76
C PRO A 45 -13.46 8.28 9.28
N PRO A 46 -13.31 9.50 8.72
CA PRO A 46 -12.94 9.66 7.32
C PRO A 46 -11.51 9.18 7.06
N LEU A 47 -11.34 8.42 5.98
CA LEU A 47 -10.06 7.89 5.53
C LEU A 47 -9.64 8.46 4.17
N ALA A 48 -10.51 9.26 3.54
CA ALA A 48 -10.21 9.94 2.29
C ALA A 48 -8.96 10.83 2.41
N THR A 49 -8.04 10.66 1.45
CA THR A 49 -6.85 11.50 1.36
C THR A 49 -7.21 12.86 0.76
N PRO A 50 -6.80 13.99 1.37
CA PRO A 50 -6.99 15.31 0.79
C PRO A 50 -6.40 15.39 -0.63
N PRO A 51 -7.07 16.05 -1.61
CA PRO A 51 -6.63 16.07 -3.00
C PRO A 51 -5.19 16.56 -3.19
N GLU A 52 -4.77 17.57 -2.43
CA GLU A 52 -3.41 18.11 -2.41
C GLU A 52 -2.33 17.09 -1.99
N LYS A 53 -2.71 15.98 -1.37
CA LYS A 53 -1.80 14.91 -0.93
C LYS A 53 -1.90 13.64 -1.78
N ALA A 54 -2.88 13.54 -2.69
CA ALA A 54 -3.19 12.33 -3.43
C ALA A 54 -2.04 11.84 -4.34
N SER A 55 -1.21 12.75 -4.86
CA SER A 55 -0.10 12.39 -5.75
C SER A 55 1.20 12.06 -5.02
N VAL A 56 1.27 12.29 -3.70
CA VAL A 56 2.48 12.08 -2.90
C VAL A 56 2.82 10.58 -2.88
N GLY A 57 4.02 10.23 -3.34
CA GLY A 57 4.49 8.83 -3.37
C GLY A 57 3.93 7.97 -4.52
N SER A 58 3.05 8.51 -5.37
CA SER A 58 2.38 7.75 -6.45
C SER A 58 3.31 7.04 -7.43
N LYS A 59 4.54 7.55 -7.63
CA LYS A 59 5.52 6.98 -8.55
C LYS A 59 6.34 5.82 -7.97
N ILE A 60 6.41 5.69 -6.64
CA ILE A 60 7.25 4.70 -5.94
C ILE A 60 6.98 3.29 -6.46
N PHE A 61 5.71 2.91 -6.63
CA PHE A 61 5.38 1.57 -7.10
C PHE A 61 5.84 1.34 -8.54
N SER A 62 5.64 2.31 -9.44
CA SER A 62 6.06 2.18 -10.83
C SER A 62 7.57 2.11 -10.99
N THR A 63 8.33 2.89 -10.23
CA THR A 63 9.80 2.86 -10.23
C THR A 63 10.32 1.58 -9.57
N PHE A 64 9.66 1.10 -8.51
CA PHE A 64 9.97 -0.20 -7.90
C PHE A 64 9.77 -1.36 -8.88
N ILE A 65 8.66 -1.41 -9.62
CA ILE A 65 8.46 -2.41 -10.67
C ILE A 65 9.51 -2.28 -11.78
N GLY A 66 9.91 -1.06 -12.14
CA GLY A 66 11.01 -0.81 -13.06
C GLY A 66 12.32 -1.44 -12.57
N PHE A 67 12.67 -1.18 -11.32
CA PHE A 67 13.83 -1.77 -10.66
C PHE A 67 13.76 -3.31 -10.59
N LEU A 68 12.61 -3.89 -10.21
CA LEU A 68 12.45 -5.36 -10.16
C LEU A 68 12.60 -6.05 -11.52
N LYS A 69 12.17 -5.37 -12.60
CA LYS A 69 12.26 -5.91 -13.96
C LYS A 69 13.62 -5.66 -14.61
N SER A 70 14.42 -4.77 -14.03
CA SER A 70 15.76 -4.48 -14.52
C SER A 70 16.62 -5.73 -14.47
N LYS A 71 17.47 -5.87 -15.49
CA LYS A 71 18.52 -6.89 -15.57
C LYS A 71 19.90 -6.26 -15.59
N ASP A 72 19.98 -4.94 -15.65
CA ASP A 72 21.20 -4.16 -15.78
C ASP A 72 21.31 -3.22 -14.58
N PRO A 73 22.29 -3.43 -13.68
CA PRO A 73 22.45 -2.59 -12.50
C PRO A 73 22.83 -1.13 -12.83
N SER A 74 23.17 -0.81 -14.08
CA SER A 74 23.56 0.53 -14.52
C SER A 74 22.47 1.27 -15.31
N ASP A 75 21.24 0.74 -15.40
CA ASP A 75 20.15 1.32 -16.18
C ASP A 75 19.43 2.51 -15.51
N GLY A 76 19.84 2.86 -14.28
CA GLY A 76 19.31 3.98 -13.51
C GLY A 76 17.96 3.71 -12.82
N THR A 77 17.41 2.49 -12.90
CA THR A 77 16.13 2.16 -12.23
C THR A 77 16.24 2.16 -10.71
N GLU A 78 17.39 1.75 -10.15
CA GLU A 78 17.66 1.85 -8.71
C GLU A 78 17.71 3.31 -8.25
N GLU A 79 18.44 4.17 -8.97
CA GLU A 79 18.54 5.60 -8.65
C GLU A 79 17.16 6.28 -8.72
N ALA A 80 16.35 5.96 -9.73
CA ALA A 80 14.98 6.46 -9.84
C ALA A 80 14.11 6.05 -8.64
N LEU A 81 14.22 4.80 -8.17
CA LEU A 81 13.51 4.34 -6.98
C LEU A 81 13.98 5.06 -5.72
N LEU A 82 15.30 5.19 -5.52
CA LEU A 82 15.88 5.88 -4.36
C LEU A 82 15.45 7.35 -4.32
N ASN A 83 15.44 8.04 -5.46
CA ASN A 83 15.01 9.43 -5.55
C ASN A 83 13.54 9.62 -5.14
N GLU A 84 12.64 8.76 -5.62
CA GLU A 84 11.22 8.82 -5.22
C GLU A 84 11.03 8.53 -3.72
N LEU A 85 11.76 7.56 -3.17
CA LEU A 85 11.71 7.22 -1.74
C LEU A 85 12.26 8.35 -0.86
N THR A 86 13.38 8.96 -1.23
CA THR A 86 13.95 10.10 -0.50
C THR A 86 13.04 11.31 -0.56
N SER A 87 12.45 11.61 -1.73
CA SER A 87 11.46 12.69 -1.85
C SER A 87 10.25 12.46 -0.94
N PHE A 88 9.77 11.21 -0.86
CA PHE A 88 8.65 10.85 0.00
C PHE A 88 9.02 10.95 1.50
N ASP A 89 10.19 10.45 1.90
CA ASP A 89 10.68 10.56 3.28
C ASP A 89 10.81 12.02 3.75
N SER A 90 11.34 12.90 2.90
CA SER A 90 11.39 14.35 3.14
C SER A 90 10.00 14.95 3.31
N TYR A 91 9.05 14.62 2.42
CA TYR A 91 7.67 15.08 2.55
C TYR A 91 7.07 14.67 3.90
N LEU A 92 7.26 13.41 4.32
CA LEU A 92 6.70 12.90 5.56
C LEU A 92 7.26 13.61 6.79
N LYS A 93 8.57 13.90 6.81
CA LYS A 93 9.21 14.66 7.91
C LYS A 93 8.56 16.03 8.11
N ASP A 94 8.19 16.68 7.03
CA ASP A 94 7.63 18.04 7.06
C ASP A 94 6.11 18.07 7.27
N ASN A 95 5.40 16.97 6.97
CA ASN A 95 3.93 16.97 6.86
C ASN A 95 3.22 15.97 7.77
N VAL A 96 3.95 15.09 8.47
CA VAL A 96 3.34 14.06 9.33
C VAL A 96 3.70 14.31 10.79
N SER A 97 2.97 15.25 11.39
CA SER A 97 2.84 15.35 12.85
C SER A 97 1.58 14.59 13.31
N GLY A 98 1.67 13.27 13.41
CA GLY A 98 0.60 12.42 13.99
C GLY A 98 -0.27 11.64 13.00
N LEU A 99 -1.13 10.78 13.58
CA LEU A 99 -1.95 9.63 13.12
C LEU A 99 -2.59 9.59 11.70
N VAL A 100 -2.38 10.56 10.81
CA VAL A 100 -3.15 10.69 9.55
C VAL A 100 -2.69 9.78 8.40
N ALA A 101 -1.53 9.11 8.48
CA ALA A 101 -0.98 8.34 7.36
C ALA A 101 -1.18 6.80 7.41
N ILE A 102 -2.10 6.29 8.25
CA ILE A 102 -2.36 4.84 8.38
C ILE A 102 -2.96 4.21 7.10
N VAL A 103 -3.67 4.97 6.26
CA VAL A 103 -4.45 4.40 5.13
C VAL A 103 -3.79 4.50 3.76
N MET A 104 -2.81 5.39 3.58
CA MET A 104 -2.15 5.56 2.27
C MET A 104 -1.17 4.42 1.92
N LEU A 105 -0.84 3.56 2.89
CA LEU A 105 0.37 2.73 2.80
C LEU A 105 0.13 1.25 3.04
N HIS A 106 -1.08 0.78 3.36
CA HIS A 106 -1.18 -0.58 3.89
C HIS A 106 -1.09 -1.68 2.81
N GLU A 107 -1.72 -1.50 1.65
CA GLU A 107 -1.94 -2.64 0.73
C GLU A 107 -0.78 -2.91 -0.26
N TRP A 108 -0.06 -1.88 -0.73
CA TRP A 108 1.08 -2.09 -1.63
C TRP A 108 2.42 -2.13 -0.90
N PHE A 109 2.49 -1.55 0.30
CA PHE A 109 3.75 -1.35 0.99
C PHE A 109 4.26 -2.57 1.76
N MET A 110 3.36 -3.43 2.25
CA MET A 110 3.75 -4.72 2.83
C MET A 110 4.52 -5.58 1.83
N ILE A 111 4.16 -5.54 0.55
CA ILE A 111 4.84 -6.29 -0.52
C ILE A 111 6.25 -5.73 -0.77
N VAL A 112 6.39 -4.40 -0.85
CA VAL A 112 7.70 -3.75 -1.05
C VAL A 112 8.61 -3.97 0.16
N GLN A 113 8.11 -3.79 1.38
CA GLN A 113 8.89 -3.96 2.61
C GLN A 113 9.29 -5.43 2.85
N LEU A 114 8.39 -6.39 2.64
CA LEU A 114 8.71 -7.81 2.75
C LEU A 114 9.78 -8.21 1.72
N PHE A 115 9.70 -7.69 0.50
CA PHE A 115 10.71 -7.94 -0.53
C PHE A 115 12.07 -7.30 -0.17
N CYS A 116 12.08 -6.03 0.27
CA CYS A 116 13.31 -5.32 0.65
C CYS A 116 14.03 -5.98 1.84
N MET A 117 13.31 -6.46 2.85
CA MET A 117 13.91 -7.19 3.98
C MET A 117 14.50 -8.55 3.55
N SER A 118 13.91 -9.20 2.55
CA SER A 118 14.36 -10.50 2.04
C SER A 118 15.60 -10.39 1.15
N CYS A 119 15.77 -9.26 0.46
CA CYS A 119 16.80 -9.08 -0.55
C CYS A 119 18.04 -8.31 -0.08
N SER A 120 18.16 -7.97 1.21
CA SER A 120 19.28 -7.18 1.77
C SER A 120 19.58 -5.91 0.96
N ILE A 121 18.56 -5.28 0.38
CA ILE A 121 18.73 -4.12 -0.49
C ILE A 121 18.83 -2.87 0.40
N SER A 122 19.81 -2.01 0.11
CA SER A 122 20.09 -0.75 0.83
C SER A 122 18.95 0.28 0.82
N ILE A 123 17.80 -0.02 0.23
CA ILE A 123 16.60 0.83 0.16
C ILE A 123 16.18 1.37 1.56
N ILE A 124 16.47 0.62 2.62
CA ILE A 124 16.21 1.02 4.01
C ILE A 124 16.89 2.36 4.39
N SER A 125 18.06 2.69 3.83
CA SER A 125 18.75 3.94 4.14
C SER A 125 18.12 5.17 3.48
N ALA A 126 17.35 4.97 2.40
CA ALA A 126 16.78 6.06 1.62
C ALA A 126 15.50 6.66 2.23
N ALA A 127 14.86 5.94 3.17
CA ALA A 127 13.61 6.37 3.79
C ALA A 127 13.51 5.98 5.30
N PRO A 128 14.42 6.48 6.17
CA PRO A 128 14.50 6.07 7.57
C PRO A 128 13.34 6.61 8.42
N PHE A 129 12.85 7.82 8.14
CA PHE A 129 11.73 8.37 8.90
C PHE A 129 10.46 7.61 8.55
N TYR A 130 10.30 7.31 7.27
CA TYR A 130 9.22 6.48 6.78
C TYR A 130 9.20 5.07 7.40
N LEU A 131 10.35 4.40 7.49
CA LEU A 131 10.43 3.10 8.16
C LEU A 131 10.05 3.19 9.65
N SER A 132 10.49 4.24 10.34
CA SER A 132 10.12 4.47 11.74
C SER A 132 8.61 4.71 11.91
N TYR A 133 7.99 5.38 10.94
CA TYR A 133 6.55 5.63 10.89
C TYR A 133 5.77 4.32 10.73
N LEU A 134 6.20 3.45 9.81
CA LEU A 134 5.58 2.15 9.60
C LEU A 134 5.66 1.22 10.81
N HIS A 135 6.80 1.19 11.50
CA HIS A 135 6.92 0.43 12.75
C HIS A 135 5.85 0.88 13.77
N ARG A 136 5.67 2.19 13.92
CA ARG A 136 4.64 2.75 14.80
C ARG A 136 3.21 2.42 14.33
N CYS A 137 2.96 2.42 13.03
CA CYS A 137 1.68 2.01 12.46
C CYS A 137 1.41 0.51 12.66
N SER A 138 2.40 -0.35 12.46
CA SER A 138 2.29 -1.80 12.71
C SER A 138 1.92 -2.09 14.17
N ASP A 139 2.57 -1.40 15.12
CA ASP A 139 2.24 -1.51 16.55
C ASP A 139 0.81 -1.00 16.84
N SER A 140 0.37 0.05 16.15
CA SER A 140 -0.98 0.60 16.28
C SER A 140 -2.06 -0.31 15.66
N CYS A 141 -1.77 -0.97 14.53
CA CYS A 141 -2.63 -1.99 13.95
C CYS A 141 -2.75 -3.21 14.87
N ALA A 142 -1.66 -3.64 15.52
CA ALA A 142 -1.72 -4.70 16.53
C ALA A 142 -2.59 -4.30 17.74
N LEU A 143 -2.55 -3.03 18.14
CA LEU A 143 -3.43 -2.45 19.17
C LEU A 143 -4.90 -2.40 18.72
N LEU A 144 -5.18 -2.01 17.48
CA LEU A 144 -6.53 -2.01 16.91
C LEU A 144 -7.09 -3.44 16.80
N HIS A 145 -6.27 -4.42 16.43
CA HIS A 145 -6.66 -5.83 16.38
C HIS A 145 -6.95 -6.42 17.77
N GLY A 146 -6.31 -5.90 18.83
CA GLY A 146 -6.63 -6.24 20.22
C GLY A 146 -7.86 -5.51 20.80
N LEU A 147 -8.18 -4.32 20.29
CA LEU A 147 -9.33 -3.51 20.73
C LEU A 147 -10.62 -3.86 19.97
N PHE A 148 -10.50 -4.26 18.70
CA PHE A 148 -11.59 -4.74 17.87
C PHE A 148 -11.43 -6.24 17.69
N HIS A 149 -11.86 -7.01 18.68
CA HIS A 149 -12.05 -8.45 18.52
C HIS A 149 -13.08 -8.71 17.39
N VAL A 150 -12.57 -8.99 16.19
CA VAL A 150 -13.29 -9.64 15.08
C VAL A 150 -12.49 -10.87 14.66
#